data_AF-A0A0C9NCR7-F1
#
_entry.id   AF-A0A0C9NCR7-F1
#
_cell.length_a   1.000
_cell.length_b   1.000
_cell.length_c   1.000
_cell.angle_alpha   90.00
_cell.angle_beta   90.00
_cell.angle_gamma   90.00
#
_symmetry.space_group_name_H-M   'P 1'
#
loop_
_entity.id
_entity.type
_entity.pdbx_description
1 polymer ?
#
loop_
_entity_poly.entity_id
_entity_poly.type
_entity_poly.pdbx_seq_one_letter_code
_entity_poly.pdbx_strand_id
1 'polypeptide(L)'
;MAPGMRTVLSETPFPGAQPPMASTQAFNVLAALLEARTGQQIVRHRSTRVDTVLMPLMRERRLDTLDQLVTAILDGSDPSLAGRVVDALVNCETSFFRDPHVFDLIVEAIAMVEKTGRRARIWSMGCSTGQEPLSIAMVFAERNETLGTPIPEIVATDVSEAALARARAGCFTQFEVQRGLPIRHLVRWFEGRANNEWVARPELLRHVAFRQMNLVSDPPPGGGFDLVLCRNVMLYFAPEPKRRAFQTLASAMRPSAGLILGAGETVIGQTGLFRLNPGGRGLYEKTEMEEMPRAS
;
A
#
# COMPACT_ATOMS: atom_id res chain seq x y z
N MET A 1 63.98 11.56 -0.22
CA MET A 1 63.91 10.42 -1.15
C MET A 1 62.88 9.44 -0.61
N ALA A 2 61.82 9.24 -1.40
CA ALA A 2 60.74 8.24 -1.39
C ALA A 2 60.03 7.79 -0.06
N PRO A 3 58.71 8.04 0.07
CA PRO A 3 57.83 7.36 1.02
C PRO A 3 57.28 6.05 0.45
N GLY A 4 57.06 5.06 1.33
CA GLY A 4 56.63 3.70 1.01
C GLY A 4 55.22 3.61 0.40
N MET A 5 55.15 2.94 -0.74
CA MET A 5 53.95 2.58 -1.50
C MET A 5 53.07 1.61 -0.70
N ARG A 6 51.85 2.03 -0.34
CA ARG A 6 50.77 1.10 0.02
C ARG A 6 50.20 0.52 -1.27
N THR A 7 50.39 -0.78 -1.45
CA THR A 7 49.79 -1.57 -2.51
C THR A 7 48.27 -1.50 -2.38
N VAL A 8 47.63 -0.78 -3.30
CA VAL A 8 46.19 -0.84 -3.53
C VAL A 8 45.91 -2.23 -4.11
N LEU A 9 45.21 -3.07 -3.35
CA LEU A 9 44.63 -4.30 -3.89
C LEU A 9 43.58 -3.88 -4.93
N SER A 10 43.94 -4.01 -6.19
CA SER A 10 43.02 -3.89 -7.32
C SER A 10 42.05 -5.06 -7.27
N GLU A 11 40.85 -4.84 -6.74
CA GLU A 11 39.73 -5.75 -6.97
C GLU A 11 39.43 -5.75 -8.46
N THR A 12 39.76 -6.86 -9.12
CA THR A 12 39.32 -7.16 -10.48
C THR A 12 37.79 -7.14 -10.52
N PRO A 13 37.15 -6.41 -11.46
CA PRO A 13 35.70 -6.45 -11.58
C PRO A 13 35.26 -7.86 -11.98
N PHE A 14 34.31 -8.43 -11.24
CA PHE A 14 33.58 -9.62 -11.67
C PHE A 14 32.99 -9.39 -13.08
N PRO A 15 33.07 -10.36 -14.00
CA PRO A 15 32.51 -10.19 -15.34
C PRO A 15 31.00 -9.93 -15.22
N GLY A 16 30.60 -8.78 -15.74
CA GLY A 16 29.22 -8.29 -15.70
C GLY A 16 28.30 -9.19 -16.51
N ALA A 17 27.48 -9.98 -15.83
CA ALA A 17 26.20 -10.38 -16.37
C ALA A 17 25.30 -9.13 -16.37
N GLN A 18 25.10 -8.52 -17.54
CA GLN A 18 23.96 -7.63 -17.72
C GLN A 18 22.70 -8.42 -17.30
N PRO A 19 21.79 -7.83 -16.51
CA PRO A 19 20.54 -8.51 -16.21
C PRO A 19 19.87 -8.91 -17.54
N PRO A 20 19.32 -10.13 -17.64
CA PRO A 20 18.67 -10.57 -18.87
C PRO A 20 17.55 -9.59 -19.18
N MET A 21 17.71 -8.81 -20.26
CA MET A 21 16.68 -7.87 -20.68
C MET A 21 15.44 -8.65 -21.08
N ALA A 22 14.29 -8.32 -20.49
CA ALA A 22 13.00 -8.85 -20.91
C ALA A 22 12.84 -8.72 -22.43
N SER A 23 12.46 -9.80 -23.12
CA SER A 23 11.92 -9.66 -24.46
C SER A 23 10.69 -8.74 -24.40
N THR A 24 10.45 -7.95 -25.45
CA THR A 24 9.27 -7.07 -25.52
C THR A 24 7.97 -7.86 -25.29
N GLN A 25 7.94 -9.13 -25.73
CA GLN A 25 6.80 -10.02 -25.54
C GLN A 25 6.63 -10.45 -24.08
N ALA A 26 7.70 -10.91 -23.42
CA ALA A 26 7.64 -11.30 -22.01
C ALA A 26 7.21 -10.13 -21.12
N PHE A 27 7.77 -8.94 -21.36
CA PHE A 27 7.36 -7.73 -20.64
C PHE A 27 5.87 -7.42 -20.83
N ASN A 28 5.36 -7.49 -22.07
CA ASN A 28 3.94 -7.21 -22.35
C ASN A 28 3.02 -8.20 -21.62
N VAL A 29 3.38 -9.49 -21.58
CA VAL A 29 2.59 -10.51 -20.86
C VAL A 29 2.58 -10.23 -19.36
N LEU A 30 3.74 -9.94 -18.76
CA LEU A 30 3.85 -9.63 -17.33
C LEU A 30 3.10 -8.34 -16.97
N ALA A 31 3.18 -7.31 -17.81
CA ALA A 31 2.45 -6.06 -17.63
C ALA A 31 0.94 -6.27 -17.72
N ALA A 32 0.46 -7.03 -18.71
CA ALA A 32 -0.95 -7.37 -18.85
C ALA A 32 -1.46 -8.22 -17.67
N LEU A 33 -0.65 -9.15 -17.17
CA LEU A 33 -0.98 -9.95 -15.99
C LEU A 33 -1.16 -9.08 -14.74
N LEU A 34 -0.24 -8.13 -14.51
CA LEU A 34 -0.35 -7.19 -13.39
C LEU A 34 -1.60 -6.31 -13.52
N GLU A 35 -1.83 -5.74 -14.71
CA GLU A 35 -2.97 -4.85 -14.95
C GLU A 35 -4.30 -5.60 -14.75
N ALA A 36 -4.41 -6.82 -15.27
CA ALA A 36 -5.61 -7.65 -15.12
C ALA A 36 -5.89 -7.99 -13.64
N ARG A 37 -4.86 -8.25 -12.84
CA ARG A 37 -5.01 -8.70 -11.45
C ARG A 37 -5.03 -7.58 -10.41
N THR A 38 -4.60 -6.37 -10.76
CA THR A 38 -4.43 -5.27 -9.78
C THR A 38 -4.91 -3.91 -10.27
N GLY A 39 -5.13 -3.75 -11.58
CA GLY A 39 -5.37 -2.46 -12.22
C GLY A 39 -4.13 -1.56 -12.37
N GLN A 40 -2.97 -1.97 -11.87
CA GLN A 40 -1.72 -1.22 -11.97
C GLN A 40 -1.04 -1.40 -13.33
N GLN A 41 -0.51 -0.31 -13.88
CA GLN A 41 0.29 -0.31 -15.10
C GLN A 41 1.77 -0.12 -14.79
N ILE A 42 2.62 -0.90 -15.46
CA ILE A 42 4.07 -0.67 -15.49
C ILE A 42 4.39 0.12 -16.75
N VAL A 43 4.85 1.36 -16.57
CA VAL A 43 5.32 2.18 -17.70
C VAL A 43 6.62 1.59 -18.25
N ARG A 44 6.75 1.49 -19.58
CA ARG A 44 7.88 0.84 -20.28
C ARG A 44 9.27 1.30 -19.83
N HIS A 45 9.45 2.55 -19.42
CA HIS A 45 10.74 3.07 -18.94
C HIS A 45 11.19 2.47 -17.59
N ARG A 46 10.36 1.63 -16.95
CA ARG A 46 10.67 0.90 -15.70
C ARG A 46 10.90 -0.59 -15.93
N SER A 47 11.24 -1.02 -17.15
CA SER A 47 11.55 -2.42 -17.47
C SER A 47 12.64 -3.01 -16.57
N THR A 48 13.66 -2.22 -16.22
CA THR A 48 14.74 -2.60 -15.30
C THR A 48 14.24 -3.01 -13.91
N ARG A 49 13.12 -2.44 -13.45
CA ARG A 49 12.48 -2.85 -12.19
C ARG A 49 11.94 -4.26 -12.30
N VAL A 50 11.30 -4.62 -13.42
CA VAL A 50 10.74 -5.97 -13.66
C VAL A 50 11.84 -7.02 -13.54
N ASP A 51 12.98 -6.78 -14.20
CA ASP A 51 14.14 -7.69 -14.12
C ASP A 51 14.65 -7.84 -12.69
N THR A 52 14.80 -6.71 -11.98
CA THR A 52 15.36 -6.69 -10.62
C THR A 52 14.46 -7.38 -9.59
N VAL A 53 13.15 -7.11 -9.63
CA VAL A 53 12.21 -7.65 -8.61
C VAL A 53 11.86 -9.11 -8.85
N LEU A 54 11.92 -9.59 -10.10
CA LEU A 54 11.65 -10.98 -10.44
C LEU A 54 12.90 -11.88 -10.35
N MET A 55 14.10 -11.31 -10.28
CA MET A 55 15.35 -12.07 -10.18
C MET A 55 15.38 -13.09 -9.02
N PRO A 56 14.92 -12.78 -7.78
CA PRO A 56 14.88 -13.78 -6.71
C PRO A 56 13.96 -14.96 -7.03
N LEU A 57 12.81 -14.70 -7.65
CA LEU A 57 11.85 -15.74 -8.04
C LEU A 57 12.40 -16.61 -9.18
N MET A 58 13.06 -15.99 -10.16
CA MET A 58 13.74 -16.70 -11.25
C MET A 58 14.85 -17.61 -10.71
N ARG A 59 15.67 -17.12 -9.76
CA ARG A 59 16.72 -17.92 -9.11
C ARG A 59 16.17 -19.13 -8.36
N GLU A 60 15.10 -18.95 -7.59
CA GLU A 60 14.43 -20.04 -6.87
C GLU A 60 13.93 -21.12 -7.84
N ARG A 61 13.37 -20.70 -8.97
CA ARG A 61 12.83 -21.59 -10.02
C ARG A 61 13.88 -22.09 -11.01
N ARG A 62 15.14 -21.68 -10.85
CA ARG A 62 16.26 -21.99 -11.76
C ARG A 62 15.95 -21.60 -13.22
N LEU A 63 15.38 -20.41 -13.39
CA LEU A 63 15.09 -19.81 -14.69
C LEU A 63 16.11 -18.71 -14.99
N ASP A 64 16.61 -18.69 -16.21
CA ASP A 64 17.65 -17.75 -16.65
C ASP A 64 17.07 -16.52 -17.35
N THR A 65 15.84 -16.61 -17.86
CA THR A 65 15.19 -15.51 -18.61
C THR A 65 13.74 -15.29 -18.21
N LEU A 66 13.24 -14.07 -18.43
CA LEU A 66 11.83 -13.75 -18.23
C LEU A 66 10.91 -14.48 -19.22
N ASP A 67 11.40 -14.80 -20.41
CA ASP A 67 10.67 -15.64 -21.37
C ASP A 67 10.40 -17.03 -20.80
N GLN A 68 11.39 -17.66 -20.15
CA GLN A 68 11.19 -18.94 -19.47
C GLN A 68 10.18 -18.82 -18.32
N LEU A 69 10.21 -17.70 -17.58
CA LEU A 69 9.21 -17.42 -16.54
C LEU A 69 7.80 -17.28 -17.12
N VAL A 70 7.63 -16.59 -18.25
CA VAL A 70 6.35 -16.47 -18.94
C VAL A 70 5.87 -17.83 -19.46
N THR A 71 6.75 -18.64 -20.05
CA THR A 71 6.42 -20.01 -20.46
C THR A 71 5.94 -20.84 -19.27
N ALA A 72 6.62 -20.77 -18.12
CA ALA A 72 6.21 -21.49 -16.92
C ALA A 72 4.84 -21.03 -16.37
N ILE A 73 4.52 -19.73 -16.47
CA ILE A 73 3.20 -19.21 -16.11
C ILE A 73 2.11 -19.75 -17.05
N LEU A 74 2.37 -19.76 -18.36
CA LEU A 74 1.42 -20.19 -19.38
C LEU A 74 1.21 -21.70 -19.40
N ASP A 75 2.24 -22.49 -19.05
CA ASP A 75 2.16 -23.94 -18.89
C ASP A 75 1.20 -24.35 -17.77
N GLY A 76 1.02 -23.51 -16.75
CA GLY A 76 0.00 -23.69 -15.72
C GLY A 76 0.29 -24.80 -14.71
N SER A 77 1.47 -25.41 -14.75
CA SER A 77 1.90 -26.46 -13.80
C SER A 77 2.02 -25.98 -12.36
N ASP A 78 2.22 -24.68 -12.14
CA ASP A 78 2.16 -24.04 -10.82
C ASP A 78 1.17 -22.86 -10.82
N PRO A 79 -0.07 -23.06 -10.32
CA PRO A 79 -1.07 -22.00 -10.23
C PRO A 79 -0.64 -20.80 -9.37
N SER A 80 0.31 -20.98 -8.44
CA SER A 80 0.76 -19.92 -7.53
C SER A 80 1.74 -18.95 -8.17
N LEU A 81 2.45 -19.37 -9.23
CA LEU A 81 3.55 -18.62 -9.83
C LEU A 81 3.09 -17.24 -10.32
N ALA A 82 1.95 -17.19 -11.01
CA ALA A 82 1.37 -15.93 -11.48
C ALA A 82 1.05 -14.96 -10.33
N GLY A 83 0.59 -15.48 -9.18
CA GLY A 83 0.33 -14.67 -7.98
C GLY A 83 1.62 -14.07 -7.42
N ARG A 84 2.67 -14.90 -7.30
CA ARG A 84 3.99 -14.47 -6.80
C ARG A 84 4.65 -13.42 -7.69
N VAL A 85 4.50 -13.55 -9.01
CA VAL A 85 4.96 -12.54 -9.97
C VAL A 85 4.23 -11.22 -9.77
N VAL A 86 2.91 -11.26 -9.62
CA VAL A 86 2.13 -10.04 -9.35
C VAL A 86 2.56 -9.40 -8.03
N ASP A 87 2.68 -10.18 -6.95
CA ASP A 87 3.14 -9.68 -5.64
C ASP A 87 4.51 -8.99 -5.72
N ALA A 88 5.45 -9.54 -6.49
CA ALA A 88 6.78 -8.94 -6.68
C ALA A 88 6.74 -7.64 -7.50
N LEU A 89 5.78 -7.50 -8.42
CA LEU A 89 5.64 -6.33 -9.28
C LEU A 89 4.85 -5.19 -8.64
N VAL A 90 3.91 -5.50 -7.73
CA VAL A 90 3.17 -4.50 -6.95
C VAL A 90 4.15 -3.59 -6.22
N ASN A 91 3.94 -2.27 -6.30
CA ASN A 91 4.78 -1.34 -5.58
C ASN A 91 4.34 -1.19 -4.12
N CYS A 92 5.04 -1.87 -3.22
CA CYS A 92 4.73 -1.92 -1.79
C CYS A 92 5.45 -0.86 -0.95
N GLU A 93 5.87 0.28 -1.50
CA GLU A 93 6.60 1.29 -0.72
C GLU A 93 5.71 1.96 0.34
N THR A 94 6.04 1.71 1.61
CA THR A 94 5.33 2.25 2.77
C THR A 94 6.30 2.49 3.93
N SER A 95 5.88 3.31 4.90
CA SER A 95 6.64 3.59 6.13
C SER A 95 5.69 3.97 7.25
N PHE A 96 6.13 3.80 8.50
CA PHE A 96 5.36 4.27 9.65
C PHE A 96 5.24 5.79 9.60
N PHE A 97 4.07 6.30 10.00
CA PHE A 97 3.77 7.73 10.06
C PHE A 97 4.11 8.52 8.77
N ARG A 98 3.93 7.91 7.59
CA ARG A 98 4.18 8.57 6.30
C ARG A 98 3.29 9.80 6.14
N ASP A 99 3.92 10.94 5.85
CA ASP A 99 3.33 12.29 5.83
C ASP A 99 2.66 12.65 7.17
N PRO A 100 3.42 13.06 8.20
CA PRO A 100 2.91 13.22 9.57
C PRO A 100 1.63 14.07 9.70
N HIS A 101 1.48 15.11 8.88
CA HIS A 101 0.29 15.97 8.88
C HIS A 101 -1.02 15.19 8.58
N VAL A 102 -0.94 14.08 7.85
CA VAL A 102 -2.12 13.23 7.56
C VAL A 102 -2.72 12.67 8.85
N PHE A 103 -1.91 12.39 9.88
CA PHE A 103 -2.41 11.87 11.15
C PHE A 103 -3.21 12.91 11.93
N ASP A 104 -2.88 14.20 11.79
CA ASP A 104 -3.68 15.29 12.35
C ASP A 104 -5.08 15.30 11.70
N LEU A 105 -5.15 15.12 10.38
CA LEU A 105 -6.41 15.08 9.64
C LEU A 105 -7.26 13.86 10.00
N ILE A 106 -6.63 12.70 10.17
CA ILE A 106 -7.30 11.50 10.64
C ILE A 106 -7.91 11.76 12.02
N VAL A 107 -7.13 12.34 12.94
CA VAL A 107 -7.57 12.66 14.30
C VAL A 107 -8.74 13.65 14.30
N GLU A 108 -8.66 14.71 13.51
CA GLU A 108 -9.72 15.72 13.34
C GLU A 108 -11.00 15.12 12.76
N ALA A 109 -10.89 14.34 11.68
CA ALA A 109 -12.03 13.70 11.02
C ALA A 109 -12.77 12.73 11.95
N ILE A 110 -12.02 11.91 12.70
CA ILE A 110 -12.60 10.94 13.62
C ILE A 110 -13.22 11.63 14.85
N ALA A 111 -12.63 12.71 15.33
CA ALA A 111 -13.22 13.50 16.42
C ALA A 111 -14.61 14.06 16.06
N MET A 112 -14.84 14.41 14.78
CA MET A 112 -16.17 14.84 14.33
C MET A 112 -17.20 13.70 14.35
N VAL A 113 -16.78 12.47 14.09
CA VAL A 113 -17.65 11.29 14.19
C VAL A 113 -17.92 10.94 15.65
N GLU A 114 -16.90 11.00 16.52
CA GLU A 114 -17.01 10.74 17.95
C GLU A 114 -18.06 11.65 18.62
N LYS A 115 -18.16 12.93 18.20
CA LYS A 115 -19.20 13.87 18.67
C LYS A 115 -20.64 13.40 18.39
N THR A 116 -20.84 12.50 17.43
CA THR A 116 -22.15 11.91 17.13
C THR A 116 -22.48 10.72 18.03
N GLY A 117 -21.60 10.34 18.97
CA GLY A 117 -21.77 9.20 19.86
C GLY A 117 -21.54 7.84 19.19
N ARG A 118 -21.12 7.81 17.92
CA ARG A 118 -20.84 6.58 17.17
C ARG A 118 -19.36 6.24 17.19
N ARG A 119 -19.06 4.93 17.20
CA ARG A 119 -17.71 4.43 16.90
C ARG A 119 -17.42 4.63 15.41
N ALA A 120 -16.34 5.33 15.11
CA ALA A 120 -15.94 5.57 13.73
C ALA A 120 -15.36 4.32 13.05
N ARG A 121 -15.46 4.27 11.72
CA ARG A 121 -14.87 3.21 10.88
C ARG A 121 -13.90 3.82 9.88
N ILE A 122 -12.68 3.28 9.84
CA ILE A 122 -11.59 3.68 8.96
C ILE A 122 -11.28 2.54 7.99
N TRP A 123 -11.15 2.87 6.72
CA TRP A 123 -10.61 1.96 5.71
C TRP A 123 -9.26 2.45 5.20
N SER A 124 -8.18 1.69 5.44
CA SER A 124 -6.88 1.89 4.81
C SER A 124 -6.78 0.97 3.59
N MET A 125 -6.95 1.54 2.40
CA MET A 125 -6.91 0.85 1.11
C MET A 125 -5.51 0.96 0.50
N GLY A 126 -4.91 -0.18 0.16
CA GLY A 126 -3.52 -0.29 -0.28
C GLY A 126 -2.55 -0.24 0.91
N CYS A 127 -2.85 -1.01 1.97
CA CYS A 127 -2.11 -0.93 3.23
C CYS A 127 -0.69 -1.51 3.16
N SER A 128 -0.32 -2.16 2.05
CA SER A 128 0.97 -2.82 1.85
C SER A 128 1.31 -3.72 3.06
N THR A 129 2.51 -3.61 3.61
CA THR A 129 3.00 -4.38 4.75
C THR A 129 2.47 -3.91 6.12
N GLY A 130 1.47 -3.03 6.15
CA GLY A 130 0.68 -2.72 7.36
C GLY A 130 1.13 -1.50 8.18
N GLN A 131 2.18 -0.78 7.77
CA GLN A 131 2.69 0.37 8.53
C GLN A 131 1.67 1.48 8.69
N GLU A 132 0.86 1.78 7.65
CA GLU A 132 -0.20 2.80 7.74
C GLU A 132 -1.29 2.44 8.76
N PRO A 133 -1.99 1.30 8.66
CA PRO A 133 -3.05 0.97 9.62
C PRO A 133 -2.51 0.73 11.03
N LEU A 134 -1.27 0.26 11.20
CA LEU A 134 -0.65 0.15 12.53
C LEU A 134 -0.32 1.52 13.12
N SER A 135 0.14 2.48 12.31
CA SER A 135 0.36 3.87 12.77
C SER A 135 -0.96 4.48 13.27
N ILE A 136 -2.05 4.25 12.53
CA ILE A 136 -3.40 4.69 12.91
C ILE A 136 -3.82 4.03 14.24
N ALA A 137 -3.64 2.71 14.35
CA ALA A 137 -3.97 1.96 15.55
C ALA A 137 -3.20 2.45 16.79
N MET A 138 -1.90 2.76 16.67
CA MET A 138 -1.10 3.33 17.76
C MET A 138 -1.66 4.66 18.25
N VAL A 139 -1.98 5.58 17.32
CA VAL A 139 -2.54 6.91 17.65
C VAL A 139 -3.84 6.77 18.43
N PHE A 140 -4.76 5.91 17.96
CA PHE A 140 -6.06 5.80 18.61
C PHE A 140 -6.04 4.95 19.89
N ALA A 141 -5.13 3.98 20.02
CA ALA A 141 -4.92 3.28 21.28
C ALA A 141 -4.46 4.25 22.39
N GLU A 142 -3.53 5.14 22.08
CA GLU A 142 -3.06 6.16 23.03
C GLU A 142 -4.15 7.20 23.35
N ARG A 143 -4.96 7.60 22.36
CA ARG A 143 -6.13 8.45 22.61
C ARG A 143 -7.19 7.78 23.48
N ASN A 144 -7.41 6.47 23.31
CA ASN A 144 -8.35 5.72 24.14
C ASN A 144 -7.92 5.73 25.61
N GLU A 145 -6.63 5.56 25.90
CA GLU A 145 -6.11 5.58 27.26
C GLU A 145 -6.14 6.98 27.89
N THR A 146 -5.84 8.02 27.11
CA THR A 146 -5.71 9.39 27.61
C THR A 146 -7.05 10.12 27.70
N LEU A 147 -7.96 9.88 26.75
CA LEU A 147 -9.23 10.60 26.61
C LEU A 147 -10.47 9.72 26.80
N GLY A 148 -10.30 8.39 26.90
CA GLY A 148 -11.42 7.45 26.99
C GLY A 148 -12.22 7.29 25.69
N THR A 149 -11.75 7.85 24.57
CA THR A 149 -12.51 7.77 23.30
C THR A 149 -12.41 6.38 22.67
N PRO A 150 -13.48 5.82 22.09
CA PRO A 150 -13.43 4.50 21.48
C PRO A 150 -12.43 4.42 20.31
N ILE A 151 -11.59 3.39 20.29
CA ILE A 151 -10.70 3.12 19.15
C ILE A 151 -11.57 2.82 17.91
N PRO A 152 -11.37 3.49 16.75
CA PRO A 152 -12.14 3.23 15.55
C PRO A 152 -12.00 1.78 15.07
N GLU A 153 -12.98 1.28 14.32
CA GLU A 153 -12.80 0.02 13.59
C GLU A 153 -11.90 0.29 12.38
N ILE A 154 -10.73 -0.36 12.32
CA ILE A 154 -9.77 -0.18 11.24
C ILE A 154 -9.81 -1.42 10.34
N VAL A 155 -10.24 -1.23 9.10
CA VAL A 155 -10.17 -2.24 8.06
C VAL A 155 -9.02 -1.87 7.13
N ALA A 156 -8.11 -2.81 6.90
CA ALA A 156 -6.95 -2.61 6.04
C ALA A 156 -6.98 -3.61 4.90
N THR A 157 -6.86 -3.13 3.65
CA THR A 157 -6.90 -4.00 2.49
C THR A 157 -5.75 -3.77 1.54
N ASP A 158 -5.31 -4.85 0.91
CA ASP A 158 -4.32 -4.81 -0.16
C ASP A 158 -4.61 -5.92 -1.18
N VAL A 159 -4.07 -5.76 -2.39
CA VAL A 159 -4.16 -6.80 -3.42
C VAL A 159 -3.13 -7.91 -3.18
N SER A 160 -2.00 -7.56 -2.54
CA SER A 160 -0.90 -8.48 -2.30
C SER A 160 -1.10 -9.29 -1.01
N GLU A 161 -1.35 -10.59 -1.15
CA GLU A 161 -1.44 -11.49 0.01
C GLU A 161 -0.09 -11.64 0.70
N ALA A 162 1.02 -11.59 -0.03
CA ALA A 162 2.36 -11.60 0.56
C ALA A 162 2.59 -10.39 1.48
N ALA A 163 2.14 -9.19 1.08
CA ALA A 163 2.21 -8.00 1.91
C ALA A 163 1.29 -8.10 3.14
N LEU A 164 0.07 -8.60 2.96
CA LEU A 164 -0.90 -8.80 4.04
C LEU A 164 -0.43 -9.85 5.05
N ALA A 165 0.20 -10.93 4.60
CA ALA A 165 0.77 -11.94 5.50
C ALA A 165 1.82 -11.32 6.43
N ARG A 166 2.71 -10.46 5.90
CA ARG A 166 3.67 -9.70 6.71
C ARG A 166 2.97 -8.73 7.66
N ALA A 167 1.94 -8.03 7.19
CA ALA A 167 1.16 -7.09 8.00
C ALA A 167 0.47 -7.77 9.19
N ARG A 168 -0.12 -8.96 8.96
CA ARG A 168 -0.74 -9.79 10.01
C ARG A 168 0.27 -10.33 11.01
N ALA A 169 1.45 -10.73 10.53
CA ALA A 169 2.54 -11.17 11.40
C ALA A 169 3.12 -10.01 12.23
N GLY A 170 3.01 -8.77 11.71
CA GLY A 170 3.55 -7.58 12.37
C GLY A 170 5.08 -7.58 12.42
N CYS A 171 5.74 -8.30 11.51
CA CYS A 171 7.20 -8.43 11.47
C CYS A 171 7.83 -7.39 10.56
N PHE A 172 8.76 -6.61 11.12
CA PHE A 172 9.45 -5.52 10.45
C PHE A 172 10.95 -5.59 10.70
N THR A 173 11.73 -5.19 9.71
CA THR A 173 13.18 -5.05 9.84
C THR A 173 13.54 -3.81 10.65
N GLN A 174 14.78 -3.78 11.17
CA GLN A 174 15.36 -2.58 11.79
C GLN A 174 15.19 -1.31 10.93
N PHE A 175 15.41 -1.42 9.62
CA PHE A 175 15.29 -0.29 8.70
C PHE A 175 13.84 0.23 8.64
N GLU A 176 12.87 -0.68 8.53
CA GLU A 176 11.45 -0.31 8.44
C GLU A 176 10.96 0.38 9.72
N VAL A 177 11.35 -0.12 10.91
CA VAL A 177 10.97 0.52 12.18
C VAL A 177 11.75 1.80 12.48
N GLN A 178 12.88 2.06 11.83
CA GLN A 178 13.59 3.34 11.96
C GLN A 178 13.06 4.39 10.97
N ARG A 179 12.35 3.96 9.93
CA ARG A 179 11.77 4.86 8.92
C ARG A 179 10.43 5.42 9.39
N GLY A 180 10.50 6.52 10.15
CA GLY A 180 9.35 7.36 10.50
C GLY A 180 8.61 6.98 11.77
N LEU A 181 8.94 5.85 12.44
CA LEU A 181 8.34 5.47 13.72
C LEU A 181 9.08 6.15 14.89
N PRO A 182 8.41 7.03 15.67
CA PRO A 182 8.99 7.61 16.87
C PRO A 182 9.42 6.54 17.89
N ILE A 183 10.57 6.73 18.54
CA ILE A 183 11.14 5.78 19.50
C ILE A 183 10.19 5.39 20.63
N ARG A 184 9.36 6.34 21.10
CA ARG A 184 8.33 6.09 22.12
C ARG A 184 7.34 5.01 21.69
N HIS A 185 6.94 5.01 20.41
CA HIS A 185 6.00 4.03 19.88
C HIS A 185 6.71 2.70 19.63
N LEU A 186 7.97 2.72 19.19
CA LEU A 186 8.77 1.50 19.02
C LEU A 186 8.90 0.71 20.33
N VAL A 187 9.37 1.37 21.39
CA VAL A 187 9.57 0.74 22.72
C VAL A 187 8.26 0.21 23.30
N ARG A 188 7.17 0.91 23.04
CA ARG A 188 5.86 0.58 23.58
C ARG A 188 5.16 -0.54 22.82
N TRP A 189 5.13 -0.45 21.50
CA TRP A 189 4.25 -1.27 20.67
C TRP A 189 4.95 -2.43 19.95
N PHE A 190 6.28 -2.52 20.05
CA PHE A 190 7.05 -3.56 19.40
C PHE A 190 7.98 -4.26 20.38
N GLU A 191 8.37 -5.47 20.00
CA GLU A 191 9.36 -6.28 20.69
C GLU A 191 10.50 -6.60 19.72
N GLY A 192 11.73 -6.31 20.13
CA GLY A 192 12.91 -6.74 19.38
C GLY A 192 13.06 -8.26 19.45
N ARG A 193 13.37 -8.88 18.32
CA ARG A 193 13.67 -10.30 18.16
C ARG A 193 15.13 -10.47 17.73
N ALA A 194 15.57 -11.73 17.63
CA ALA A 194 16.85 -12.06 17.03
C ALA A 194 16.94 -11.51 15.59
N ASN A 195 18.16 -11.37 15.05
CA ASN A 195 18.41 -10.95 13.67
C ASN A 195 17.93 -9.53 13.31
N ASN A 196 17.82 -8.61 14.28
CA ASN A 196 17.38 -7.23 14.08
C ASN A 196 15.95 -7.12 13.50
N GLU A 197 15.08 -8.07 13.85
CA GLU A 197 13.66 -8.04 13.55
C GLU A 197 12.88 -7.44 14.71
N TRP A 198 11.76 -6.81 14.40
CA TRP A 198 10.82 -6.22 15.36
C TRP A 198 9.43 -6.76 15.08
N VAL A 199 8.72 -7.14 16.15
CA VAL A 199 7.37 -7.69 16.04
C VAL A 199 6.40 -6.78 16.78
N ALA A 200 5.34 -6.36 16.10
CA ALA A 200 4.25 -5.61 16.70
C ALA A 200 3.55 -6.46 17.76
N ARG A 201 3.26 -5.87 18.92
CA ARG A 201 2.59 -6.58 20.01
C ARG A 201 1.17 -7.02 19.58
N PRO A 202 0.67 -8.19 20.05
CA PRO A 202 -0.65 -8.69 19.66
C PRO A 202 -1.80 -7.72 19.99
N GLU A 203 -1.65 -6.96 21.06
CA GLU A 203 -2.61 -5.92 21.48
C GLU A 203 -2.74 -4.76 20.50
N LEU A 204 -1.71 -4.48 19.68
CA LEU A 204 -1.80 -3.53 18.59
C LEU A 204 -2.45 -4.17 17.36
N LEU A 205 -2.02 -5.39 17.00
CA LEU A 205 -2.48 -6.11 15.81
C LEU A 205 -4.00 -6.36 15.83
N ARG A 206 -4.58 -6.65 17.01
CA ARG A 206 -6.03 -6.88 17.16
C ARG A 206 -6.90 -5.66 16.79
N HIS A 207 -6.33 -4.47 16.69
CA HIS A 207 -7.07 -3.26 16.30
C HIS A 207 -7.28 -3.13 14.79
N VAL A 208 -6.62 -3.98 13.98
CA VAL A 208 -6.66 -3.91 12.52
C VAL A 208 -7.20 -5.20 11.92
N ALA A 209 -8.26 -5.08 11.12
CA ALA A 209 -8.79 -6.17 10.33
C ALA A 209 -8.20 -6.15 8.91
N PHE A 210 -7.16 -6.95 8.67
CA PHE A 210 -6.57 -7.10 7.34
C PHE A 210 -7.44 -8.00 6.43
N ARG A 211 -7.61 -7.64 5.16
CA ARG A 211 -8.32 -8.45 4.14
C ARG A 211 -7.68 -8.28 2.75
N GLN A 212 -7.63 -9.35 1.97
CA GLN A 212 -7.24 -9.24 0.57
C GLN A 212 -8.38 -8.64 -0.24
N MET A 213 -8.07 -7.66 -1.09
CA MET A 213 -9.03 -7.01 -1.98
C MET A 213 -8.33 -6.29 -3.13
N ASN A 214 -8.81 -6.49 -4.34
CA ASN A 214 -8.53 -5.64 -5.49
C ASN A 214 -9.55 -4.49 -5.58
N LEU A 215 -9.09 -3.24 -5.43
CA LEU A 215 -9.91 -2.03 -5.46
C LEU A 215 -10.74 -1.86 -6.76
N VAL A 216 -10.27 -2.41 -7.87
CA VAL A 216 -10.84 -2.22 -9.21
C VAL A 216 -11.90 -3.26 -9.55
N SER A 217 -11.76 -4.50 -9.05
CA SER A 217 -12.62 -5.64 -9.42
C SER A 217 -13.52 -6.13 -8.29
N ASP A 218 -13.12 -5.94 -7.04
CA ASP A 218 -13.78 -6.59 -5.91
C ASP A 218 -14.76 -5.63 -5.23
N PRO A 219 -15.83 -6.15 -4.61
CA PRO A 219 -16.70 -5.33 -3.78
C PRO A 219 -15.95 -4.80 -2.54
N PRO A 220 -16.28 -3.59 -2.04
CA PRO A 220 -15.62 -3.02 -0.87
C PRO A 220 -15.89 -3.83 0.41
N PRO A 221 -15.02 -3.75 1.43
CA PRO A 221 -15.10 -4.56 2.64
C PRO A 221 -16.21 -4.05 3.58
N GLY A 222 -17.46 -4.32 3.21
CA GLY A 222 -18.62 -3.69 3.84
C GLY A 222 -18.70 -2.18 3.55
N GLY A 223 -19.82 -1.56 3.87
CA GLY A 223 -20.03 -0.11 3.70
C GLY A 223 -20.14 0.62 5.03
N GLY A 224 -20.23 1.94 4.97
CA GLY A 224 -20.39 2.78 6.16
C GLY A 224 -19.08 3.21 6.80
N PHE A 225 -18.03 3.42 6.00
CA PHE A 225 -16.79 4.05 6.47
C PHE A 225 -16.98 5.56 6.65
N ASP A 226 -16.45 6.10 7.73
CA ASP A 226 -16.43 7.54 8.01
C ASP A 226 -15.14 8.21 7.49
N LEU A 227 -14.08 7.42 7.33
CA LEU A 227 -12.82 7.87 6.73
C LEU A 227 -12.22 6.76 5.88
N VAL A 228 -11.76 7.11 4.69
CA VAL A 228 -11.05 6.22 3.77
C VAL A 228 -9.69 6.83 3.44
N LEU A 229 -8.64 6.04 3.56
CA LEU A 229 -7.31 6.35 3.08
C LEU A 229 -7.05 5.51 1.85
N CYS A 230 -6.68 6.14 0.73
CA CYS A 230 -6.24 5.46 -0.48
C CYS A 230 -5.01 6.20 -1.01
N ARG A 231 -3.87 5.95 -0.35
CA ARG A 231 -2.67 6.78 -0.48
C ARG A 231 -1.58 6.06 -1.27
N ASN A 232 -1.04 6.75 -2.26
CA ASN A 232 0.01 6.27 -3.15
C ASN A 232 -0.35 4.99 -3.93
N VAL A 233 -1.65 4.76 -4.17
CA VAL A 233 -2.17 3.59 -4.90
C VAL A 233 -2.59 3.97 -6.33
N MET A 234 -3.34 5.06 -6.47
CA MET A 234 -3.98 5.44 -7.74
C MET A 234 -3.00 6.02 -8.76
N LEU A 235 -1.79 6.39 -8.33
CA LEU A 235 -0.69 6.84 -9.19
C LEU A 235 -0.36 5.84 -10.31
N TYR A 236 -0.63 4.55 -10.09
CA TYR A 236 -0.29 3.48 -11.03
C TYR A 236 -1.46 3.03 -11.90
N PHE A 237 -2.65 3.60 -11.72
CA PHE A 237 -3.84 3.19 -12.46
C PHE A 237 -4.01 3.95 -13.77
N ALA A 238 -4.39 3.22 -14.82
CA ALA A 238 -4.92 3.78 -16.05
C ALA A 238 -6.25 4.53 -15.78
N PRO A 239 -6.70 5.41 -16.69
CA PRO A 239 -7.91 6.21 -16.51
C PRO A 239 -9.17 5.40 -16.15
N GLU A 240 -9.44 4.29 -16.85
CA GLU A 240 -10.64 3.47 -16.60
C GLU A 240 -10.60 2.71 -15.25
N PRO A 241 -9.53 1.96 -14.91
CA PRO A 241 -9.36 1.39 -13.57
C PRO A 241 -9.48 2.42 -12.45
N LYS A 242 -8.90 3.62 -12.64
CA LYS A 242 -8.97 4.72 -11.68
C LYS A 242 -10.41 5.22 -11.48
N ARG A 243 -11.18 5.35 -12.56
CA ARG A 243 -12.61 5.70 -12.49
C ARG A 243 -13.40 4.67 -11.67
N ARG A 244 -13.18 3.38 -11.93
CA ARG A 244 -13.81 2.30 -11.15
C ARG A 244 -13.40 2.32 -9.68
N ALA A 245 -12.11 2.54 -9.41
CA ALA A 245 -11.61 2.67 -8.04
C ALA A 245 -12.34 3.77 -7.26
N PHE A 246 -12.51 4.97 -7.85
CA PHE A 246 -13.27 6.03 -7.21
C PHE A 246 -14.75 5.66 -6.93
N GLN A 247 -15.38 4.91 -7.83
CA GLN A 247 -16.75 4.41 -7.63
C GLN A 247 -16.81 3.43 -6.45
N THR A 248 -15.87 2.48 -6.38
CA THR A 248 -15.75 1.54 -5.26
C THR A 248 -15.57 2.27 -3.93
N LEU A 249 -14.63 3.23 -3.85
CA LEU A 249 -14.43 4.02 -2.64
C LEU A 249 -15.70 4.78 -2.24
N ALA A 250 -16.32 5.51 -3.17
CA ALA A 250 -17.52 6.29 -2.89
C ALA A 250 -18.70 5.43 -2.43
N SER A 251 -18.83 4.19 -2.95
CA SER A 251 -19.90 3.26 -2.57
C SER A 251 -19.78 2.74 -1.13
N ALA A 252 -18.55 2.63 -0.61
CA ALA A 252 -18.28 2.15 0.74
C ALA A 252 -18.41 3.25 1.82
N MET A 253 -18.41 4.52 1.38
CA MET A 253 -18.35 5.69 2.25
C MET A 253 -19.74 6.20 2.66
N ARG A 254 -19.86 6.64 3.92
CA ARG A 254 -21.01 7.43 4.39
C ARG A 254 -21.07 8.78 3.67
N PRO A 255 -22.25 9.44 3.62
CA PRO A 255 -22.39 10.75 2.96
C PRO A 255 -21.38 11.80 3.44
N SER A 256 -21.19 11.92 4.76
CA SER A 256 -20.26 12.89 5.37
C SER A 256 -18.85 12.32 5.62
N ALA A 257 -18.45 11.27 4.90
CA ALA A 257 -17.16 10.63 5.10
C ALA A 257 -16.03 11.38 4.38
N GLY A 258 -14.84 11.31 4.97
CA GLY A 258 -13.61 11.85 4.39
C GLY A 258 -12.85 10.84 3.54
N LEU A 259 -12.20 11.30 2.47
CA LEU A 259 -11.22 10.56 1.68
C LEU A 259 -9.87 11.29 1.77
N ILE A 260 -8.80 10.56 2.11
CA ILE A 260 -7.43 11.07 2.09
C ILE A 260 -6.65 10.33 1.00
N LEU A 261 -6.04 11.11 0.11
CA LEU A 261 -5.15 10.61 -0.95
C LEU A 261 -3.68 10.93 -0.63
N GLY A 262 -2.75 10.26 -1.31
CA GLY A 262 -1.32 10.46 -1.13
C GLY A 262 -0.81 11.75 -1.76
N ALA A 263 0.40 12.15 -1.38
CA ALA A 263 1.06 13.30 -1.99
C ALA A 263 1.19 13.10 -3.52
N GLY A 264 0.66 14.06 -4.29
CA GLY A 264 0.65 14.02 -5.76
C GLY A 264 -0.56 13.33 -6.39
N GLU A 265 -1.50 12.80 -5.58
CA GLU A 265 -2.78 12.30 -6.05
C GLU A 265 -3.88 13.36 -5.91
N THR A 266 -4.86 13.35 -6.81
CA THR A 266 -5.96 14.32 -6.80
C THR A 266 -7.23 13.73 -7.42
N VAL A 267 -8.38 14.23 -6.97
CA VAL A 267 -9.70 13.96 -7.57
C VAL A 267 -10.00 14.92 -8.72
N ILE A 268 -9.32 16.07 -8.77
CA ILE A 268 -9.59 17.15 -9.73
C ILE A 268 -9.28 16.66 -11.14
N GLY A 269 -10.26 16.78 -12.04
CA GLY A 269 -10.16 16.28 -13.41
C GLY A 269 -10.17 14.76 -13.53
N GLN A 270 -10.40 14.02 -12.44
CA GLN A 270 -10.46 12.55 -12.43
C GLN A 270 -11.86 12.03 -12.10
N THR A 271 -12.61 12.71 -11.23
CA THR A 271 -13.97 12.29 -10.83
C THR A 271 -14.79 13.46 -10.26
N GLY A 272 -16.11 13.41 -10.43
CA GLY A 272 -17.07 14.33 -9.78
C GLY A 272 -17.63 13.81 -8.45
N LEU A 273 -17.29 12.57 -8.06
CA LEU A 273 -17.80 11.92 -6.84
C LEU A 273 -17.22 12.51 -5.55
N PHE A 274 -16.11 13.24 -5.67
CA PHE A 274 -15.40 13.83 -4.55
C PHE A 274 -15.02 15.27 -4.88
N ARG A 275 -15.02 16.12 -3.87
CA ARG A 275 -14.52 17.49 -3.95
C ARG A 275 -13.53 17.76 -2.83
N LEU A 276 -12.63 18.70 -3.06
CA LEU A 276 -11.69 19.12 -2.03
C LEU A 276 -12.48 19.77 -0.88
N ASN A 277 -12.19 19.36 0.35
CA ASN A 277 -12.80 20.00 1.51
C ASN A 277 -12.34 21.48 1.56
N PRO A 278 -13.25 22.46 1.76
CA PRO A 278 -12.90 23.89 1.79
C PRO A 278 -11.81 24.25 2.81
N GLY A 279 -11.63 23.45 3.86
CA GLY A 279 -10.56 23.60 4.85
C GLY A 279 -9.14 23.33 4.33
N GLY A 280 -9.01 22.79 3.11
CA GLY A 280 -7.76 22.80 2.33
C GLY A 280 -6.58 22.12 2.99
N ARG A 281 -6.64 20.79 3.19
CA ARG A 281 -5.53 20.00 3.77
C ARG A 281 -5.30 18.62 3.16
N GLY A 282 -5.80 18.34 1.95
CA GLY A 282 -5.71 17.00 1.35
C GLY A 282 -6.78 16.01 1.84
N LEU A 283 -7.80 16.51 2.55
CA LEU A 283 -9.05 15.81 2.80
C LEU A 283 -10.05 16.14 1.68
N TYR A 284 -10.64 15.11 1.10
CA TYR A 284 -11.74 15.19 0.15
C TYR A 284 -13.03 14.72 0.82
N GLU A 285 -14.14 15.29 0.40
CA GLU A 285 -15.47 14.89 0.85
C GLU A 285 -16.27 14.36 -0.34
N LYS A 286 -17.20 13.45 -0.06
CA LYS A 286 -18.11 12.91 -1.06
C LYS A 286 -19.05 14.02 -1.53
N THR A 287 -19.19 14.19 -2.84
CA THR A 287 -20.17 15.12 -3.40
C THR A 287 -21.57 14.55 -3.14
N GLU A 288 -22.47 15.37 -2.60
CA GLU A 288 -23.89 15.04 -2.60
C GLU A 288 -24.33 14.92 -4.07
N MET A 289 -24.92 13.78 -4.44
CA MET A 289 -25.67 13.73 -5.70
C MET A 289 -26.91 14.58 -5.46
N GLU A 290 -26.93 15.81 -5.96
CA GLU A 290 -28.20 16.50 -6.16
C GLU A 290 -29.09 15.55 -6.98
N GLU A 291 -30.23 15.16 -6.42
CA GLU A 291 -31.28 14.49 -7.18
C GLU A 291 -31.63 15.42 -8.34
N MET A 292 -31.15 15.07 -9.53
CA MET A 292 -31.51 15.75 -10.77
C MET A 292 -33.04 15.73 -10.83
N PRO A 293 -33.73 16.89 -10.89
CA PRO A 293 -35.18 16.92 -10.86
C PRO A 293 -35.67 16.05 -12.01
N ARG A 294 -36.51 15.05 -11.69
CA ARG A 294 -37.18 14.25 -12.72
C ARG A 294 -37.92 15.24 -13.61
N ALA A 295 -37.50 15.32 -14.87
CA ALA A 295 -38.21 16.09 -15.87
C ALA A 295 -39.65 15.53 -15.92
N SER A 296 -40.59 16.36 -15.48
CA SER A 296 -42.04 16.14 -15.60
C SER A 296 -42.48 16.20 -17.06
#